data_AF-A0A3M1B9B7-F1
#
_entry.id   AF-A0A3M1B9B7-F1
#
_cell.length_a   1.000
_cell.length_b   1.000
_cell.length_c   1.000
_cell.angle_alpha   90.00
_cell.angle_beta   90.00
_cell.angle_gamma   90.00
#
_symmetry.space_group_name_H-M   'P 1'
#
loop_
_entity.id
_entity.type
_entity.pdbx_description
1 polymer ?
#
loop_
_entity_poly.entity_id
_entity_poly.type
_entity_poly.pdbx_seq_one_letter_code
_entity_poly.pdbx_strand_id
1 'polypeptide(L)'
;MKLSTLFFSVLFLHIGLLKGQVQNITLKGHLSFDSKANDIWGYTAPDGTEYALVGLRSGVSIVSLADPANPTEVAFIEGEESIWRDLRTRGHYCYVV
;
A
#
# COMPACT_ATOMS: atom_id res chain seq x y z
N MET A 1 32.81 7.02 -33.35
CA MET A 1 31.61 6.15 -33.36
C MET A 1 30.48 6.91 -34.04
N LYS A 2 29.74 6.28 -34.97
CA LYS A 2 28.66 6.95 -35.72
C LYS A 2 27.45 7.18 -34.78
N LEU A 3 26.82 8.35 -34.88
CA LEU A 3 25.65 8.75 -34.07
C LEU A 3 24.51 7.71 -34.12
N SER A 4 24.37 7.01 -35.25
CA SER A 4 23.41 5.91 -35.43
C SER A 4 23.68 4.71 -34.54
N THR A 5 24.95 4.37 -34.27
CA THR A 5 25.32 3.27 -33.39
C THR A 5 24.98 3.60 -31.93
N LEU A 6 25.16 4.86 -31.53
CA LEU A 6 24.81 5.34 -30.19
C LEU A 6 23.29 5.30 -29.97
N PHE A 7 22.52 5.71 -30.98
CA PHE A 7 21.05 5.70 -30.93
C PHE A 7 20.49 4.29 -30.75
N PHE A 8 20.99 3.32 -31.52
CA PHE A 8 20.58 1.91 -31.38
C PHE A 8 20.99 1.31 -30.03
N SER A 9 22.18 1.65 -29.50
CA SER A 9 22.58 1.18 -28.17
C SER A 9 21.73 1.76 -27.04
N VAL A 10 21.32 3.03 -27.15
CA VAL A 10 20.44 3.67 -26.16
C VAL A 10 19.04 3.07 -26.23
N LEU A 11 18.53 2.79 -27.42
CA LEU A 11 17.23 2.12 -27.60
C LEU A 11 17.23 0.71 -27.01
N PHE A 12 18.32 -0.05 -27.17
CA PHE A 12 18.47 -1.38 -26.58
C PHE A 12 18.53 -1.37 -25.05
N LEU A 13 19.15 -0.33 -24.47
CA LEU A 13 19.23 -0.13 -23.02
C LEU A 13 17.85 0.18 -22.39
N HIS A 14 16.98 0.89 -23.11
CA HIS A 14 15.63 1.20 -22.64
C HIS A 14 14.72 -0.04 -22.54
N ILE A 15 14.91 -1.04 -23.42
CA ILE A 15 14.08 -2.26 -23.41
C ILE A 15 14.45 -3.18 -22.23
N GLY A 16 15.71 -3.16 -21.78
CA GLY A 16 16.19 -3.99 -20.68
C GLY A 16 15.67 -3.58 -19.28
N LEU A 17 15.23 -2.33 -19.12
CA LEU A 17 14.79 -1.78 -17.83
C LEU A 17 13.34 -2.12 -17.45
N LEU A 18 12.56 -2.76 -18.33
CA LEU A 18 11.15 -3.07 -18.06
C LEU A 18 10.92 -4.42 -17.33
N LYS A 19 11.98 -5.12 -16.93
CA LYS A 19 11.85 -6.44 -16.28
C LYS A 19 12.09 -6.35 -14.77
N GLY A 20 11.08 -5.90 -14.05
CA GLY A 20 11.08 -5.85 -12.58
C GLY A 20 9.72 -6.09 -11.92
N GLN A 21 8.70 -6.56 -12.65
CA GLN A 21 7.40 -6.85 -12.04
C GLN A 21 7.42 -8.22 -11.37
N VAL A 22 6.88 -8.29 -10.14
CA VAL A 22 6.61 -9.55 -9.44
C VAL A 22 5.80 -10.47 -10.36
N GLN A 23 6.35 -11.63 -10.68
CA GLN A 23 5.62 -12.65 -11.43
C GLN A 23 4.56 -13.24 -10.49
N ASN A 24 3.29 -13.21 -10.90
CA ASN A 24 2.10 -13.69 -10.17
C ASN A 24 1.43 -12.71 -9.18
N ILE A 25 1.72 -11.40 -9.23
CA ILE A 25 0.93 -10.39 -8.50
C ILE A 25 0.56 -9.23 -9.43
N THR A 26 -0.69 -8.78 -9.36
CA THR A 26 -1.20 -7.61 -10.07
C THR A 26 -1.62 -6.55 -9.08
N LEU A 27 -1.08 -5.34 -9.21
CA LEU A 27 -1.53 -4.19 -8.43
C LEU A 27 -2.98 -3.87 -8.79
N LYS A 28 -3.86 -3.80 -7.78
CA LYS A 28 -5.29 -3.49 -7.97
C LYS A 28 -5.60 -2.01 -7.75
N GLY A 29 -5.08 -1.43 -6.67
CA GLY A 29 -5.27 -0.03 -6.32
C GLY A 29 -4.11 0.49 -5.49
N HIS A 30 -4.06 1.80 -5.29
CA HIS A 30 -3.03 2.47 -4.50
C HIS A 30 -3.64 3.66 -3.76
N LEU A 31 -3.36 3.76 -2.46
CA LEU A 31 -3.69 4.91 -1.62
C LEU A 31 -2.40 5.40 -0.96
N SER A 32 -2.09 6.69 -1.11
CA SER A 32 -0.90 7.32 -0.53
C SER A 32 -1.21 7.97 0.82
N PHE A 33 -0.24 7.95 1.73
CA PHE A 33 -0.31 8.64 3.01
C PHE A 33 0.84 9.65 3.12
N ASP A 34 0.54 10.86 3.58
CA ASP A 34 1.56 11.88 3.93
C ASP A 34 2.05 11.67 5.38
N SER A 35 2.39 10.43 5.71
CA SER A 35 2.86 10.03 7.03
C SER A 35 3.70 8.76 6.92
N LYS A 36 4.56 8.52 7.92
CA LYS A 36 5.25 7.24 8.04
C LYS A 36 4.25 6.18 8.50
N ALA A 37 4.24 5.03 7.83
CA ALA A 37 3.50 3.84 8.26
C ALA A 37 4.45 2.83 8.91
N ASN A 38 3.94 2.04 9.85
CA ASN A 38 4.70 0.99 10.54
C ASN A 38 4.16 -0.41 10.22
N ASP A 39 2.87 -0.63 10.49
CA ASP A 39 2.20 -1.92 10.31
C ASP A 39 0.88 -1.77 9.53
N ILE A 40 0.41 -2.88 8.96
CA ILE A 40 -0.88 -2.98 8.28
C ILE A 40 -1.54 -4.33 8.62
N TRP A 41 -2.83 -4.29 8.96
CA TRP A 41 -3.61 -5.48 9.29
C TRP A 41 -4.93 -5.53 8.53
N GLY A 42 -5.38 -6.74 8.19
CA GLY A 42 -6.64 -6.98 7.49
C GLY A 42 -7.82 -7.21 8.43
N TYR A 43 -8.98 -6.65 8.10
CA TYR A 43 -10.26 -6.96 8.74
C TYR A 43 -11.34 -7.23 7.71
N THR A 44 -12.02 -8.37 7.81
CA THR A 44 -13.21 -8.67 7.00
C THR A 44 -14.45 -8.46 7.86
N ALA A 45 -15.29 -7.51 7.47
CA ALA A 45 -16.56 -7.25 8.14
C ALA A 45 -17.57 -8.37 7.87
N PRO A 46 -18.64 -8.51 8.70
CA PRO A 46 -19.65 -9.54 8.52
C PRO A 46 -20.38 -9.52 7.18
N ASP A 47 -20.42 -8.37 6.51
CA ASP A 47 -21.00 -8.19 5.18
C ASP A 47 -20.06 -8.60 4.03
N GLY A 48 -18.83 -9.03 4.36
CA GLY A 48 -17.80 -9.42 3.40
C GLY A 48 -16.89 -8.28 2.95
N THR A 49 -17.15 -7.03 3.38
CA THR A 49 -16.28 -5.90 3.03
C THR A 49 -14.94 -6.04 3.74
N GLU A 50 -13.85 -5.94 2.99
CA GLU A 50 -12.50 -5.93 3.55
C GLU A 50 -12.03 -4.52 3.87
N TYR A 51 -11.24 -4.41 4.93
CA TYR A 51 -10.65 -3.18 5.39
C TYR A 51 -9.16 -3.39 5.66
N ALA A 52 -8.34 -2.43 5.25
CA ALA A 52 -6.98 -2.29 5.71
C ALA A 52 -6.94 -1.35 6.91
N LEU A 53 -6.38 -1.84 8.01
CA LEU A 53 -6.08 -1.06 9.21
C LEU A 53 -4.60 -0.69 9.13
N VAL A 54 -4.29 0.59 8.93
CA VAL A 54 -2.93 1.06 8.65
C VAL A 54 -2.42 1.86 9.85
N GLY A 55 -1.33 1.41 10.46
CA GLY A 55 -0.67 2.11 11.55
C GLY A 55 0.19 3.25 11.01
N LEU A 56 -0.29 4.49 11.14
CA LEU A 56 0.40 5.72 10.74
C LEU A 56 1.00 6.42 11.94
N ARG A 57 2.07 7.22 11.78
CA ARG A 57 2.79 7.86 12.89
C ARG A 57 1.90 8.49 13.98
N SER A 58 0.81 9.14 13.58
CA SER A 58 -0.13 9.87 14.45
C SER A 58 -1.41 9.11 14.79
N GLY A 59 -1.58 7.84 14.37
CA GLY A 59 -2.83 7.12 14.58
C GLY A 59 -3.05 5.90 13.70
N VAL A 60 -4.31 5.48 13.57
CA VAL A 60 -4.72 4.34 12.73
C VAL A 60 -5.67 4.84 11.65
N SER A 61 -5.30 4.61 10.39
CA SER A 61 -6.18 4.81 9.24
C SER A 61 -6.99 3.53 9.00
N ILE A 62 -8.30 3.68 8.82
CA ILE A 62 -9.21 2.60 8.42
C ILE A 62 -9.57 2.82 6.97
N VAL A 63 -9.10 1.93 6.11
CA VAL A 63 -9.27 2.03 4.65
C VAL A 63 -10.24 0.95 4.19
N SER A 64 -11.34 1.33 3.55
CA SER A 64 -12.27 0.41 2.92
C SER A 64 -11.72 -0.09 1.59
N LEU A 65 -11.88 -1.40 1.37
CA LEU A 65 -11.61 -2.10 0.11
C LEU A 65 -12.92 -2.57 -0.55
N ALA A 66 -14.05 -1.89 -0.30
CA ALA A 66 -15.32 -2.18 -0.98
C ALA A 66 -15.18 -2.08 -2.52
N ASP A 67 -14.37 -1.13 -3.00
CA ASP A 67 -13.80 -1.13 -4.35
C ASP A 67 -12.26 -1.25 -4.26
N PRO A 68 -11.68 -2.44 -4.45
CA PRO A 68 -10.23 -2.63 -4.35
C PRO A 68 -9.42 -1.87 -5.42
N ALA A 69 -10.05 -1.40 -6.50
CA ALA A 69 -9.39 -0.57 -7.49
C ALA A 69 -9.27 0.89 -7.02
N ASN A 70 -10.17 1.33 -6.13
CA ASN A 70 -10.25 2.67 -5.57
C ASN A 70 -10.36 2.62 -4.03
N PRO A 71 -9.30 2.17 -3.31
CA PRO A 71 -9.30 2.13 -1.85
C PRO A 71 -9.55 3.52 -1.24
N THR A 72 -10.38 3.59 -0.20
CA THR A 72 -10.78 4.86 0.42
C THR A 72 -10.57 4.83 1.93
N GLU A 73 -9.90 5.84 2.50
CA GLU A 73 -9.90 6.05 3.94
C GLU A 73 -11.30 6.44 4.40
N VAL A 74 -11.90 5.65 5.29
CA VAL A 74 -13.25 5.88 5.83
C VAL A 74 -13.24 6.40 7.25
N ALA A 75 -12.13 6.26 7.97
CA ALA A 75 -11.94 6.83 9.29
C ALA A 75 -10.45 6.93 9.64
N PHE A 76 -10.13 7.86 10.53
CA PHE A 76 -8.82 7.96 11.17
C PHE A 76 -9.00 8.07 12.68
N ILE A 77 -8.27 7.25 13.44
CA ILE A 77 -8.28 7.25 14.90
C ILE A 77 -6.94 7.82 15.37
N GLU A 78 -6.97 9.00 15.99
CA GLU A 78 -5.78 9.65 16.54
C GLU A 78 -5.12 8.79 17.64
N GLY A 79 -3.79 8.84 17.71
CA GLY A 79 -3.00 8.21 18.76
C GLY A 79 -1.71 8.99 19.01
N GLU A 80 -0.88 8.49 19.92
CA GLU A 80 0.40 9.14 20.23
C GLU A 80 1.35 9.14 19.03
N GLU A 81 2.21 10.16 18.95
CA GLU A 81 3.19 10.31 17.88
C GLU A 81 4.33 9.28 17.98
N SER A 82 4.12 8.12 17.36
CA SER A 82 5.05 6.98 17.38
C SER A 82 5.13 6.31 16.01
N ILE A 83 6.34 5.96 15.59
CA ILE A 83 6.56 5.13 14.40
C ILE A 83 6.47 3.63 14.70
N TRP A 84 6.13 3.25 15.94
CA TRP A 84 5.90 1.88 16.37
C TRP A 84 4.43 1.74 16.68
N ARG A 85 3.72 0.94 15.89
CA ARG A 85 2.28 0.72 16.05
C ARG A 85 1.87 -0.57 15.39
N ASP A 86 1.81 -1.62 16.19
CA ASP A 86 1.41 -2.95 15.74
C ASP A 86 -0.11 -3.10 15.87
N LEU A 87 -0.73 -3.72 14.87
CA LEU A 87 -2.18 -3.86 14.78
C LEU A 87 -2.58 -5.33 14.74
N ARG A 88 -3.60 -5.72 15.51
CA ARG A 88 -4.19 -7.06 15.40
C ARG A 88 -5.67 -7.05 15.74
N THR A 89 -6.45 -7.80 14.96
CA THR A 89 -7.88 -7.97 15.21
C THR A 89 -8.20 -9.21 16.05
N ARG A 90 -9.25 -9.12 16.86
CA ARG A 90 -9.93 -10.25 17.50
C ARG A 90 -11.43 -9.98 17.53
N GLY A 91 -12.20 -10.77 16.79
CA GLY A 91 -13.61 -10.48 16.55
C GLY A 91 -13.76 -9.12 15.86
N HIS A 92 -14.56 -8.22 16.45
CA HIS A 92 -14.80 -6.87 15.92
C HIS A 92 -13.88 -5.78 16.50
N TYR A 93 -12.86 -6.18 17.29
CA TYR A 93 -11.96 -5.24 17.95
C TYR A 93 -10.58 -5.28 17.30
N CYS A 94 -9.98 -4.10 17.12
CA CYS A 94 -8.57 -3.94 16.80
C CYS A 94 -7.79 -3.55 18.07
N TYR A 95 -6.69 -4.25 18.32
CA TYR A 95 -5.74 -3.95 19.38
C TYR A 95 -4.53 -3.28 18.76
N VAL A 96 -4.07 -2.22 19.43
CA VAL A 96 -2.98 -1.35 18.99
C VAL A 96 -1.94 -1.29 20.10
N VAL A 97 -0.67 -1.51 19.78
CA VAL A 97 0.48 -1.44 20.70
C VAL A 97 1.55 -0.53 20.15
#